data_AF-A0A2G8HX54-F1
#
_entry.id   AF-A0A2G8HX54-F1
#
_cell.length_a   1.000
_cell.length_b   1.000
_cell.length_c   1.000
_cell.angle_alpha   90.00
_cell.angle_beta   90.00
_cell.angle_gamma   90.00
#
_symmetry.space_group_name_H-M   'P 1'
#
loop_
_entity.id
_entity.type
_entity.pdbx_description
1 polymer ?
#
loop_
_entity_poly.entity_id
_entity_poly.type
_entity_poly.pdbx_seq_one_letter_code
_entity_poly.pdbx_strand_id
1 'polypeptide(L)'
;MLKNIANNYVKGESFEKEVSEGFHRDSTPVLISSKILRQFGMGQVDLARIKSGILEIAEVKYSQRLGVRQAKRLFASADYIGKVLGLSVKFNFIHKEN
;
A
#
# COMPACT_ATOMS: atom_id res chain seq x y z
N MET A 1 14.74 -22.35 14.77
CA MET A 1 14.16 -20.99 14.72
C MET A 1 13.85 -20.47 13.31
N LEU A 2 14.56 -20.89 12.25
CA LEU A 2 14.34 -20.38 10.87
C LEU A 2 13.02 -20.81 10.20
N LYS A 3 12.46 -21.98 10.54
CA LYS A 3 11.20 -22.50 9.94
C LYS A 3 9.98 -21.59 10.13
N ASN A 4 9.91 -20.84 11.24
CA ASN A 4 8.76 -19.99 11.54
C ASN A 4 8.77 -18.67 10.75
N ILE A 5 9.95 -18.14 10.40
CA ILE A 5 10.09 -16.87 9.68
C ILE A 5 9.66 -17.05 8.22
N ALA A 6 10.12 -18.13 7.57
CA ALA A 6 9.73 -18.46 6.21
C ALA A 6 8.21 -18.66 6.09
N ASN A 7 7.59 -19.35 7.05
CA ASN A 7 6.13 -19.52 7.09
C ASN A 7 5.37 -18.20 7.25
N ASN A 8 5.86 -17.26 8.06
CA ASN A 8 5.22 -15.95 8.21
C ASN A 8 5.37 -15.09 6.96
N TYR A 9 6.49 -15.21 6.25
CA TYR A 9 6.72 -14.50 4.98
C TYR A 9 5.76 -14.99 3.89
N VAL A 10 5.63 -16.31 3.71
CA VAL A 10 4.70 -16.93 2.74
C VAL A 10 3.25 -16.56 3.05
N LYS A 11 2.87 -16.46 4.34
CA LYS A 11 1.54 -15.99 4.76
C LYS A 11 1.31 -14.52 4.43
N GLY A 12 2.32 -13.67 4.61
CA GLY A 12 2.25 -12.26 4.23
C GLY A 12 2.07 -12.09 2.72
N GLU A 13 2.89 -12.77 1.93
CA GLU A 13 2.83 -12.71 0.47
C GLU A 13 1.49 -13.21 -0.09
N SER A 14 1.00 -14.34 0.42
CA SER A 14 -0.31 -14.89 0.00
C SER A 14 -1.46 -13.92 0.33
N PHE A 15 -1.40 -13.28 1.51
CA PHE A 15 -2.40 -12.30 1.92
C PHE A 15 -2.33 -11.02 1.07
N GLU A 16 -1.13 -10.50 0.82
CA GLU A 16 -0.92 -9.34 -0.06
C GLU A 16 -1.46 -9.60 -1.47
N LYS A 17 -1.24 -10.81 -2.00
CA LYS A 17 -1.76 -11.22 -3.30
C LYS A 17 -3.30 -11.24 -3.33
N GLU A 18 -3.92 -11.91 -2.35
CA GLU A 18 -5.38 -11.98 -2.24
C GLU A 18 -6.00 -10.58 -2.13
N VAL A 19 -5.42 -9.73 -1.27
CA VAL A 19 -5.86 -8.34 -1.10
C VAL A 19 -5.67 -7.56 -2.40
N SER A 20 -4.55 -7.73 -3.12
CA SER A 20 -4.30 -7.07 -4.40
C SER A 20 -5.36 -7.45 -5.44
N GLU A 21 -5.68 -8.74 -5.58
CA GLU A 21 -6.68 -9.21 -6.55
C GLU A 21 -8.07 -8.60 -6.27
N GLY A 22 -8.49 -8.57 -5.01
CA GLY A 22 -9.76 -7.93 -4.62
C GLY A 22 -9.72 -6.40 -4.75
N PHE A 23 -8.61 -5.78 -4.38
CA PHE A 23 -8.42 -4.34 -4.46
C PHE A 23 -8.39 -3.84 -5.91
N HIS A 24 -7.85 -4.61 -6.85
CA HIS A 24 -7.73 -4.13 -8.23
C HIS A 24 -8.90 -4.50 -9.14
N ARG A 25 -9.72 -5.50 -8.77
CA ARG A 25 -10.79 -6.11 -9.59
C ARG A 25 -11.63 -5.13 -10.43
N ASP A 26 -12.13 -4.06 -9.82
CA ASP A 26 -13.05 -3.10 -10.45
C ASP A 26 -12.47 -1.67 -10.48
N SER A 27 -11.20 -1.55 -10.87
CA SER A 27 -10.46 -0.28 -10.84
C SER A 27 -9.30 -0.26 -11.82
N THR A 28 -8.64 0.89 -11.98
CA THR A 28 -7.38 0.98 -12.74
C THR A 28 -6.18 0.89 -11.79
N PRO A 29 -5.35 -0.16 -11.85
CA PRO A 29 -4.14 -0.25 -11.03
C PRO A 29 -3.15 0.87 -11.36
N VAL A 30 -2.46 1.38 -10.35
CA VAL A 30 -1.41 2.38 -10.51
C VAL A 30 -0.07 1.77 -10.15
N LEU A 31 0.84 1.69 -11.13
CA LEU A 31 2.21 1.24 -10.91
C LEU A 31 3.06 2.40 -10.43
N ILE A 32 3.73 2.22 -9.27
CA ILE A 32 4.55 3.26 -8.66
C ILE A 32 5.98 2.76 -8.56
N SER A 33 6.92 3.57 -9.07
CA SER A 33 8.34 3.27 -8.91
C SER A 33 8.77 3.48 -7.46
N SER A 34 9.01 2.37 -6.75
CA SER A 34 9.52 2.41 -5.37
C SER A 34 10.89 3.12 -5.27
N LYS A 35 11.66 3.16 -6.36
CA LYS A 35 12.94 3.90 -6.45
C LYS A 35 12.72 5.40 -6.30
N ILE A 36 11.72 5.96 -6.98
CA ILE A 36 11.40 7.39 -6.91
C ILE A 36 10.99 7.76 -5.49
N LEU A 37 10.07 7.00 -4.88
CA LEU A 37 9.61 7.27 -3.52
C LEU A 37 10.78 7.27 -2.51
N ARG A 38 11.71 6.30 -2.62
CA ARG A 38 12.90 6.24 -1.77
C ARG A 38 13.84 7.42 -1.96
N GLN A 39 14.04 7.89 -3.19
CA GLN A 39 14.89 9.05 -3.47
C GLN A 39 14.39 10.33 -2.78
N PHE A 40 13.09 10.46 -2.57
CA PHE A 40 12.47 11.57 -1.84
C PHE A 40 12.20 11.27 -0.35
N GLY A 41 12.70 10.16 0.20
CA GLY A 41 12.48 9.79 1.61
C GLY A 41 11.05 9.36 1.97
N MET A 42 10.20 9.14 0.96
CA MET A 42 8.78 8.79 1.12
C MET A 42 8.58 7.32 1.49
N GLY A 43 7.36 6.95 1.87
CA GLY A 43 6.97 5.57 2.20
C GLY A 43 6.80 4.72 0.94
N GLN A 44 7.06 3.42 1.02
CA GLN A 44 6.66 2.52 -0.06
C GLN A 44 5.15 2.32 0.00
N VAL A 45 4.52 2.20 -1.15
CA VAL A 45 3.08 1.97 -1.28
C VAL A 45 2.89 0.52 -1.72
N ASP A 46 2.13 -0.24 -0.97
CA ASP A 46 1.89 -1.66 -1.28
C ASP A 46 0.93 -1.76 -2.47
N LEU A 47 -0.21 -1.06 -2.39
CA LEU A 47 -1.22 -1.06 -3.45
C LEU A 47 -1.68 0.36 -3.78
N ALA A 48 -1.91 0.62 -5.07
CA ALA A 48 -2.53 1.84 -5.54
C ALA A 48 -3.49 1.55 -6.70
N ARG A 49 -4.63 2.27 -6.73
CA ARG A 49 -5.63 2.21 -7.80
C ARG A 49 -6.28 3.56 -8.01
N ILE A 50 -6.85 3.77 -9.19
CA ILE A 50 -7.81 4.84 -9.46
C ILE A 50 -9.20 4.20 -9.48
N LYS A 51 -10.10 4.72 -8.63
CA LYS A 51 -11.50 4.32 -8.58
C LYS A 51 -12.37 5.56 -8.45
N SER A 52 -13.34 5.71 -9.34
CA SER A 52 -14.26 6.86 -9.36
C SER A 52 -13.56 8.22 -9.33
N GLY A 53 -12.45 8.36 -10.07
CA GLY A 53 -11.68 9.61 -10.15
C GLY A 53 -10.84 9.96 -8.91
N ILE A 54 -10.67 9.02 -7.97
CA ILE A 54 -9.86 9.20 -6.76
C ILE A 54 -8.68 8.22 -6.81
N LEU A 55 -7.49 8.70 -6.45
CA LEU A 55 -6.34 7.86 -6.17
C LEU A 55 -6.52 7.23 -4.79
N GLU A 56 -6.73 5.92 -4.75
CA GLU A 56 -6.73 5.16 -3.51
C GLU A 56 -5.39 4.46 -3.34
N ILE A 57 -4.75 4.71 -2.19
CA ILE A 57 -3.52 4.05 -1.77
C ILE A 57 -3.82 3.18 -0.57
N ALA A 58 -3.33 1.94 -0.57
CA ALA A 58 -3.47 1.04 0.56
C ALA A 58 -2.12 0.55 1.08
N GLU A 59 -1.98 0.57 2.40
CA GLU A 59 -0.98 -0.20 3.13
C GLU A 59 -1.65 -1.51 3.58
N VAL A 60 -1.01 -2.63 3.30
CA VAL A 60 -1.49 -3.97 3.64
C VAL A 60 -0.64 -4.52 4.76
N LYS A 61 -1.27 -4.83 5.90
CA LYS A 61 -0.57 -5.47 7.02
C LYS A 61 -1.35 -6.62 7.59
N TYR A 62 -0.64 -7.67 7.97
CA TYR A 62 -1.22 -8.72 8.79
C TYR A 62 -1.55 -8.21 10.22
N SER A 63 -0.86 -7.17 10.70
CA SER A 63 -1.10 -6.57 12.01
C SER A 63 -1.92 -5.29 11.94
N GLN A 64 -2.68 -4.99 13.00
CA GLN A 64 -3.58 -3.83 13.06
C GLN A 64 -2.89 -2.49 13.37
N ARG A 65 -1.55 -2.43 13.42
CA ARG A 65 -0.83 -1.24 13.91
C ARG A 65 0.03 -0.61 12.81
N LEU A 66 -0.20 0.68 12.59
CA LEU A 66 0.63 1.54 11.76
C LEU A 66 1.38 2.55 12.64
N GLY A 67 2.72 2.53 12.56
CA GLY A 67 3.53 3.48 13.32
C GLY A 67 3.41 4.90 12.77
N VAL A 68 3.44 5.91 13.64
CA VAL A 68 3.27 7.33 13.28
C VAL A 68 4.25 7.78 12.19
N ARG A 69 5.52 7.39 12.27
CA ARG A 69 6.53 7.72 11.26
C ARG A 69 6.25 7.07 9.91
N GLN A 70 5.73 5.83 9.93
CA GLN A 70 5.36 5.13 8.70
C GLN A 70 4.15 5.79 8.06
N ALA A 71 3.11 6.11 8.85
CA ALA A 71 1.93 6.85 8.38
C ALA A 71 2.34 8.18 7.73
N LYS A 72 3.18 8.99 8.39
CA LYS A 72 3.67 10.26 7.82
C LYS A 72 4.36 10.08 6.47
N ARG A 73 5.19 9.04 6.34
CA ARG A 73 5.90 8.73 5.09
C ARG A 73 4.95 8.28 3.98
N LEU A 74 3.93 7.50 4.30
CA LEU A 74 2.90 7.06 3.37
C LEU A 74 2.03 8.23 2.90
N PHE A 75 1.63 9.12 3.80
CA PHE A 75 0.90 10.34 3.44
C PHE A 75 1.71 11.22 2.49
N ALA A 76 3.03 11.34 2.70
CA ALA A 76 3.90 12.06 1.78
C ALA A 76 3.94 11.41 0.38
N SER A 77 4.00 10.07 0.29
CA SER A 77 3.89 9.36 -0.99
C SER A 77 2.56 9.65 -1.66
N ALA A 78 1.47 9.58 -0.88
CA ALA A 78 0.12 9.72 -1.36
C ALA A 78 -0.15 11.12 -1.93
N ASP A 79 0.25 12.17 -1.19
CA ASP A 79 0.19 13.56 -1.64
C ASP A 79 1.00 13.79 -2.93
N TYR A 80 2.23 13.26 -2.98
CA TYR A 80 3.08 13.39 -4.16
C TYR A 80 2.45 12.77 -5.41
N ILE A 81 1.97 11.52 -5.30
CA ILE A 81 1.38 10.80 -6.44
C ILE A 81 0.07 11.47 -6.86
N GLY A 82 -0.76 11.90 -5.90
CA GLY A 82 -1.99 12.65 -6.16
C GLY A 82 -1.72 13.91 -6.99
N LYS A 83 -0.70 14.69 -6.62
CA LYS A 83 -0.27 15.88 -7.37
C LYS A 83 0.22 15.55 -8.78
N VAL A 84 1.03 14.50 -8.94
CA VAL A 84 1.52 14.06 -10.26
C VAL A 84 0.36 13.66 -11.18
N LEU A 85 -0.66 12.99 -10.64
CA LEU A 85 -1.81 12.53 -11.41
C LEU A 85 -2.94 13.57 -11.52
N GLY A 86 -2.88 14.67 -10.76
CA GLY A 86 -3.96 15.65 -10.66
C GLY A 86 -5.23 15.11 -9.99
N LEU A 87 -5.09 14.18 -9.03
CA LEU A 87 -6.21 13.49 -8.38
C LEU A 87 -6.23 13.72 -6.87
N SER A 88 -7.45 13.76 -6.31
CA SER A 88 -7.66 13.63 -4.87
C SER A 88 -7.24 12.25 -4.39
N VAL A 89 -6.84 12.18 -3.11
CA VAL A 89 -6.19 11.00 -2.55
C VAL A 89 -6.96 10.48 -1.34
N LYS A 90 -7.13 9.17 -1.28
CA LYS A 90 -7.67 8.46 -0.12
C LYS A 90 -6.70 7.38 0.32
N PHE A 91 -6.37 7.40 1.60
CA PHE A 91 -5.53 6.38 2.22
C PHE A 91 -6.39 5.31 2.88
N ASN A 92 -6.09 4.04 2.62
CA ASN A 92 -6.73 2.89 3.23
C ASN A 92 -5.69 2.07 4.00
N PHE A 93 -6.05 1.57 5.17
CA PHE A 93 -5.23 0.63 5.92
C PHE A 93 -5.96 -0.71 5.94
N ILE A 94 -5.47 -1.67 5.17
CA ILE A 94 -6.08 -2.99 5.04
C ILE A 94 -5.33 -3.93 5.98
N HIS A 95 -6.07 -4.52 6.91
CA HIS A 95 -5.51 -5.51 7.82
C HIS A 95 -6.41 -6.73 7.91
N LYS A 96 -5.81 -7.86 8.26
CA LYS A 96 -6.57 -9.08 8.46
C LYS A 96 -7.42 -8.94 9.72
N GLU A 97 -8.73 -9.17 9.59
CA GLU A 97 -9.63 -9.35 10.73
C GLU A 97 -9.34 -10.71 11.37
N ASN A 98 -9.28 -10.76 12.71
CA ASN A 98 -8.95 -11.98 13.47
C ASN A 98 -10.09 -12.99 13.43
#